data_AF-A0A2V8PX15-F1
#
_entry.id   AF-A0A2V8PX15-F1
#
_cell.length_a   1.000
_cell.length_b   1.000
_cell.length_c   1.000
_cell.angle_alpha   90.00
_cell.angle_beta   90.00
_cell.angle_gamma   90.00
#
_symmetry.space_group_name_H-M   'P 1'
#
loop_
_entity.id
_entity.type
_entity.pdbx_description
1 polymer ?
#
loop_
_entity_poly.entity_id
_entity_poly.type
_entity_poly.pdbx_seq_one_letter_code
_entity_poly.pdbx_strand_id
1 'polypeptide(L)'
;MYQNLDTSFVNLWGLLRKLTQDGFIGRVRVELKDYTADVFMTGSSTPLVHEIDRATGTDTLEEAALHRLVLRARESPGRVSVFEGADQAVAESNHSGSTSEGSDWTPSLGSEKALASTFQIPPPLMNEPTIAESQLAPPIAASSDDAEASKALSVVSGEPTDQNEVIAMTKVSGELIGAVERAVYGAGVDFADLLRSARVELADDYPFLDPTSNEFQYANAVVTLKDEPSPSAYVAGLSELLRRIVNKVAEGDRARRMRERVAVELAIVARKQGDALERSGFHEHLDRIAGTKVI
;
A
#
# COMPACT_ATOMS: atom_id res chain seq x y z
N MET A 1 29.00 -15.03 -2.77
CA MET A 1 28.25 -15.30 -1.53
C MET A 1 28.63 -14.27 -0.48
N TYR A 2 27.66 -13.52 0.06
CA TYR A 2 27.88 -12.47 1.07
C TYR A 2 27.40 -12.98 2.44
N GLN A 3 28.21 -12.91 3.48
CA GLN A 3 27.84 -13.38 4.82
C GLN A 3 28.25 -12.35 5.86
N ASN A 4 27.48 -12.27 6.97
CA ASN A 4 27.78 -11.41 8.12
C ASN A 4 27.92 -9.91 7.77
N LEU A 5 27.11 -9.43 6.84
CA LEU A 5 27.06 -7.99 6.54
C LEU A 5 26.32 -7.27 7.67
N ASP A 6 26.89 -6.19 8.18
CA ASP A 6 26.28 -5.40 9.25
C ASP A 6 25.19 -4.48 8.68
N THR A 7 23.96 -4.54 9.22
CA THR A 7 22.84 -3.72 8.76
C THR A 7 23.04 -2.23 9.01
N SER A 8 23.94 -1.85 9.93
CA SER A 8 24.29 -0.43 10.16
C SER A 8 25.05 0.20 9.00
N PHE A 9 25.72 -0.62 8.18
CA PHE A 9 26.48 -0.16 7.01
C PHE A 9 25.85 -0.56 5.67
N VAL A 10 24.95 -1.54 5.69
CA VAL A 10 24.32 -2.06 4.47
C VAL A 10 22.87 -1.61 4.39
N ASN A 11 22.56 -0.84 3.34
CA ASN A 11 21.19 -0.53 2.97
C ASN A 11 20.50 -1.81 2.48
N LEU A 12 19.78 -2.49 3.39
CA LEU A 12 19.04 -3.73 3.11
C LEU A 12 18.10 -3.58 1.91
N TRP A 13 17.40 -2.45 1.81
CA TRP A 13 16.51 -2.18 0.68
C TRP A 13 17.27 -2.12 -0.65
N GLY A 14 18.38 -1.38 -0.68
CA GLY A 14 19.24 -1.30 -1.86
C GLY A 14 19.81 -2.66 -2.27
N LEU A 15 20.19 -3.49 -1.29
CA LEU A 15 20.67 -4.85 -1.53
C LEU A 15 19.58 -5.73 -2.16
N LEU A 16 18.39 -5.80 -1.55
CA LEU A 16 17.28 -6.61 -2.05
C LEU A 16 16.82 -6.16 -3.45
N ARG A 17 16.79 -4.84 -3.69
CA ARG A 17 16.48 -4.28 -5.00
C ARG A 17 17.49 -4.72 -6.06
N LYS A 18 18.78 -4.64 -5.76
CA LYS A 18 19.84 -5.08 -6.68
C LYS A 18 19.70 -6.57 -7.00
N LEU A 19 19.52 -7.41 -5.96
CA LEU A 19 19.32 -8.85 -6.15
C LEU A 19 18.09 -9.15 -7.03
N THR A 20 16.99 -8.43 -6.83
CA THR A 20 15.78 -8.59 -7.67
C THR A 20 16.05 -8.21 -9.12
N GLN A 21 16.75 -7.09 -9.36
CA GLN A 21 17.11 -6.64 -10.72
C GLN A 21 18.03 -7.62 -11.43
N ASP A 22 18.94 -8.25 -10.69
CA ASP A 22 19.87 -9.26 -11.21
C ASP A 22 19.18 -10.62 -11.43
N GLY A 23 17.87 -10.75 -11.14
CA GLY A 23 17.13 -12.00 -11.27
C GLY A 23 17.59 -13.07 -10.27
N PHE A 24 18.09 -12.64 -9.11
CA PHE A 24 18.68 -13.52 -8.11
C PHE A 24 17.67 -14.56 -7.60
N ILE A 25 18.14 -15.81 -7.51
CA ILE A 25 17.40 -16.94 -6.96
C ILE A 25 18.14 -17.44 -5.71
N GLY A 26 17.49 -17.34 -4.56
CA GLY A 26 18.09 -17.74 -3.29
C GLY A 26 17.35 -17.17 -2.08
N ARG A 27 18.07 -17.06 -0.96
CA ARG A 27 17.56 -16.59 0.32
C ARG A 27 18.44 -15.49 0.91
N VAL A 28 17.81 -14.44 1.43
CA VAL A 28 18.48 -13.42 2.23
C VAL A 28 18.01 -13.55 3.68
N ARG A 29 18.92 -13.92 4.58
CA ARG A 29 18.66 -14.01 6.01
C ARG A 29 19.05 -12.73 6.71
N VAL A 30 18.16 -12.21 7.53
CA VAL A 30 18.37 -11.05 8.40
C VAL A 30 18.22 -11.50 9.86
N GLU A 31 19.27 -11.30 10.65
CA GLU A 31 19.30 -11.63 12.08
C GLU A 31 19.43 -10.36 12.90
N LEU A 32 18.39 -10.05 13.69
CA LEU A 32 18.36 -8.94 14.63
C LEU A 32 18.27 -9.47 16.07
N LYS A 33 18.34 -8.57 17.05
CA LYS A 33 18.09 -8.91 18.46
C LYS A 33 16.62 -9.35 18.63
N ASP A 34 16.43 -10.61 19.00
CA ASP A 34 15.13 -11.27 19.22
C ASP A 34 14.24 -11.40 17.98
N TYR A 35 14.80 -11.23 16.78
CA TYR A 35 14.05 -11.28 15.53
C TYR A 35 14.90 -11.89 14.41
N THR A 36 14.30 -12.75 13.60
CA THR A 36 14.97 -13.36 12.44
C THR A 36 14.01 -13.37 11.26
N ALA A 37 14.50 -13.02 10.08
CA ALA A 37 13.71 -13.11 8.87
C ALA A 37 14.49 -13.73 7.71
N ASP A 38 13.82 -14.59 6.95
CA ASP A 38 14.32 -15.18 5.72
C ASP A 38 13.48 -14.65 4.55
N VAL A 39 14.14 -13.96 3.60
CA VAL A 39 13.53 -13.46 2.36
C VAL A 39 13.88 -14.43 1.25
N PHE A 40 12.86 -15.12 0.72
CA PHE A 40 12.98 -16.06 -0.38
C PHE A 40 12.77 -15.35 -1.71
N MET A 41 13.78 -15.40 -2.56
CA MET A 41 13.79 -14.78 -3.89
C MET A 41 13.76 -15.90 -4.94
N THR A 42 12.70 -15.97 -5.73
CA THR A 42 12.48 -17.04 -6.73
C THR A 42 12.77 -16.56 -8.17
N GLY A 43 13.42 -15.40 -8.32
CA GLY A 43 13.54 -14.70 -9.60
C GLY A 43 12.25 -14.00 -10.06
N SER A 44 11.16 -14.11 -9.29
CA SER A 44 9.94 -13.32 -9.47
C SER A 44 10.05 -11.97 -8.77
N SER A 45 9.15 -11.04 -9.10
CA SER A 45 9.11 -9.70 -8.50
C SER A 45 8.52 -9.65 -7.09
N THR A 46 8.00 -10.77 -6.58
CA THR A 46 7.29 -10.85 -5.30
C THR A 46 8.01 -11.84 -4.38
N PRO A 47 9.05 -11.38 -3.64
CA PRO A 47 9.74 -12.24 -2.70
C PRO A 47 8.83 -12.60 -1.53
N LEU A 48 8.95 -13.82 -1.04
CA LEU A 48 8.20 -14.30 0.12
C LEU A 48 9.06 -14.09 1.37
N VAL A 49 8.49 -13.59 2.47
CA VAL A 49 9.24 -13.31 3.69
C VAL A 49 8.72 -14.16 4.82
N HIS A 50 9.62 -14.88 5.47
CA HIS A 50 9.38 -15.64 6.69
C HIS A 50 9.96 -14.88 7.87
N GLU A 51 9.11 -14.40 8.79
CA GLU A 51 9.50 -13.64 9.97
C GLU A 51 9.27 -14.47 11.23
N ILE A 52 10.27 -14.52 12.11
CA ILE A 52 10.23 -15.15 13.42
C ILE A 52 10.57 -14.09 14.47
N ASP A 53 9.56 -13.64 15.21
CA ASP A 53 9.71 -12.73 16.34
C ASP A 53 9.76 -13.56 17.64
N ARG A 54 10.96 -13.63 18.24
CA ARG A 54 11.19 -14.41 19.47
C ARG A 54 10.64 -13.71 20.71
N ALA A 55 10.42 -12.39 20.66
CA ALA A 55 9.87 -11.64 21.79
C ALA A 55 8.35 -11.90 21.92
N THR A 56 7.64 -12.00 20.79
CA THR A 56 6.19 -12.27 20.77
C THR A 56 5.85 -13.75 20.54
N GLY A 57 6.82 -14.57 20.13
CA GLY A 57 6.60 -15.97 19.76
C GLY A 57 5.85 -16.13 18.43
N THR A 58 5.93 -15.12 17.56
CA THR A 58 5.19 -15.08 16.30
C THR A 58 6.05 -15.65 15.17
N ASP A 59 5.44 -16.49 14.33
CA ASP A 59 6.03 -17.07 13.13
C ASP A 59 5.06 -16.84 11.96
N THR A 60 5.47 -16.08 10.96
CA THR A 60 4.62 -15.68 9.82
C THR A 60 5.35 -15.76 8.51
N LEU A 61 4.66 -16.24 7.47
CA LEU A 61 5.16 -16.33 6.09
C LEU A 61 4.25 -15.52 5.18
N GLU A 62 4.70 -14.36 4.72
CA GLU A 62 3.87 -13.41 3.97
C GLU A 62 4.65 -12.69 2.86
N GLU A 63 3.98 -12.36 1.76
CA GLU A 63 4.55 -11.54 0.68
C GLU A 63 4.62 -10.05 1.07
N ALA A 64 3.67 -9.58 1.89
CA ALA A 64 3.59 -8.18 2.32
C ALA A 64 4.52 -7.82 3.49
N ALA A 65 5.26 -8.80 4.03
CA ALA A 65 6.11 -8.61 5.21
C ALA A 65 7.44 -7.90 4.93
N LEU A 66 7.85 -7.80 3.66
CA LEU A 66 9.12 -7.18 3.25
C LEU A 66 9.30 -5.75 3.78
N HIS A 67 8.25 -4.94 3.74
CA HIS A 67 8.29 -3.54 4.20
C HIS A 67 8.57 -3.47 5.71
N ARG A 68 7.89 -4.32 6.50
CA ARG A 68 8.07 -4.38 7.96
C ARG A 68 9.50 -4.80 8.33
N LEU A 69 10.02 -5.82 7.65
CA LEU A 69 11.40 -6.27 7.81
C LEU A 69 12.41 -5.13 7.59
N VAL A 70 12.22 -4.34 6.52
CA VAL A 70 13.14 -3.25 6.16
C VAL A 70 13.11 -2.13 7.20
N LEU A 71 11.94 -1.74 7.69
CA LEU A 71 11.83 -0.76 8.77
C LEU A 71 12.54 -1.26 10.03
N ARG A 72 12.31 -2.51 10.41
CA ARG A 72 12.89 -3.10 11.62
C ARG A 72 14.42 -3.20 11.54
N ALA A 73 14.96 -3.53 10.37
CA ALA A 73 16.41 -3.58 10.13
C ALA A 73 17.09 -2.21 10.17
N ARG A 74 16.33 -1.10 10.04
CA ARG A 74 16.84 0.27 10.22
C ARG A 74 16.84 0.71 11.68
N GLU A 75 15.89 0.23 12.47
CA GLU A 75 15.74 0.58 13.88
C GLU A 75 16.73 -0.17 14.78
N SER A 76 17.09 -1.40 14.41
CA SER A 76 17.95 -2.27 15.20
C SER A 76 19.12 -2.79 14.37
N PRO A 77 20.37 -2.65 14.85
CA PRO A 77 21.52 -3.23 14.17
C PRO A 77 21.48 -4.76 14.23
N GLY A 78 21.95 -5.40 13.16
CA GLY A 78 21.99 -6.84 13.04
C GLY A 78 22.83 -7.30 11.84
N ARG A 79 22.58 -8.52 11.37
CA ARG A 79 23.38 -9.18 10.33
C ARG A 79 22.55 -9.61 9.14
N VAL A 80 23.12 -9.47 7.96
CA VAL A 80 22.55 -9.96 6.70
C VAL A 80 23.47 -11.00 6.08
N SER A 81 22.89 -12.12 5.66
CA SER A 81 23.57 -13.18 4.92
C SER A 81 22.78 -13.56 3.68
N VAL A 82 23.47 -13.74 2.55
CA VAL A 82 22.89 -14.03 1.24
C VAL A 82 23.33 -15.43 0.80
N PHE A 83 22.35 -16.31 0.61
CA PHE A 83 22.51 -17.68 0.16
C PHE A 83 21.94 -17.81 -1.26
N GLU A 84 22.74 -18.29 -2.19
CA GLU A 84 22.37 -18.47 -3.59
C GLU A 84 21.98 -19.93 -3.85
N GLY A 85 20.97 -20.16 -4.69
CA GLY A 85 20.53 -21.50 -5.07
C GLY A 85 19.02 -21.67 -5.04
N ALA A 86 18.48 -22.47 -5.98
CA ALA A 86 17.04 -22.76 -6.04
C ALA A 86 16.55 -23.58 -4.84
N ASP A 87 17.43 -24.38 -4.25
CA ASP A 87 17.21 -25.09 -2.98
C ASP A 87 17.02 -24.13 -1.80
N GLN A 88 17.64 -22.95 -1.85
CA GLN A 88 17.50 -21.92 -0.84
C GLN A 88 16.24 -21.05 -1.04
N ALA A 89 15.67 -21.03 -2.25
CA ALA A 89 14.56 -20.16 -2.63
C ALA A 89 13.16 -20.71 -2.25
N VAL A 90 13.09 -21.84 -1.56
CA VAL A 90 11.82 -22.49 -1.17
C VAL A 90 11.55 -22.24 0.32
N ALA A 91 10.41 -21.62 0.62
CA ALA A 91 9.92 -21.53 1.99
C ALA A 91 9.27 -22.87 2.37
N GLU A 92 9.84 -23.58 3.35
CA GLU A 92 9.20 -24.75 3.94
C GLU A 92 8.03 -24.29 4.82
N SER A 93 6.82 -24.30 4.27
CA SER A 93 5.59 -24.03 5.00
C SER A 93 5.27 -25.20 5.94
N ASN A 94 5.75 -25.15 7.18
CA ASN A 94 5.38 -26.14 8.19
C ASN A 94 4.05 -25.76 8.86
N HIS A 95 2.94 -26.27 8.30
CA HIS A 95 1.76 -26.63 9.11
C HIS A 95 1.00 -27.85 8.52
N SER A 96 1.31 -29.01 9.13
CA SER A 96 0.44 -30.16 9.43
C SER A 96 0.02 -31.18 8.34
N GLY A 97 0.66 -32.37 8.36
CA GLY A 97 -0.08 -33.64 8.59
C GLY A 97 -0.27 -34.68 7.46
N SER A 98 0.62 -35.69 7.46
CA SER A 98 0.36 -37.14 7.30
C SER A 98 0.68 -37.90 5.99
N THR A 99 1.41 -39.01 6.21
CA THR A 99 1.49 -40.31 5.49
C THR A 99 2.25 -40.36 4.15
N SER A 100 3.16 -41.33 3.87
CA SER A 100 3.26 -42.73 4.31
C SER A 100 4.71 -43.29 4.24
N GLU A 101 4.97 -44.22 5.18
CA GLU A 101 5.79 -45.47 5.15
C GLU A 101 7.25 -45.47 4.64
N GLY A 102 8.23 -46.10 5.32
CA GLY A 102 8.21 -46.87 6.56
C GLY A 102 9.58 -47.51 6.84
N SER A 103 9.81 -47.91 8.09
CA SER A 103 10.46 -49.18 8.47
C SER A 103 10.66 -49.23 9.99
N ASP A 104 10.11 -50.28 10.60
CA ASP A 104 10.48 -50.98 11.84
C ASP A 104 11.37 -50.28 12.86
N TRP A 105 10.94 -50.22 14.12
CA TRP A 105 11.47 -51.04 15.24
C TRP A 105 10.57 -50.83 16.48
N THR A 106 10.64 -51.82 17.37
CA THR A 106 9.66 -52.29 18.38
C THR A 106 9.51 -51.45 19.66
N PRO A 107 8.48 -51.74 20.50
CA PRO A 107 7.94 -50.82 21.50
C PRO A 107 8.54 -50.98 22.90
N SER A 108 8.46 -49.92 23.73
CA SER A 108 8.51 -50.07 25.19
C SER A 108 7.61 -49.05 25.90
N LEU A 109 6.97 -49.56 26.95
CA LEU A 109 6.00 -48.93 27.83
C LEU A 109 6.55 -47.67 28.52
N GLY A 110 5.67 -46.69 28.73
CA GLY A 110 5.87 -45.59 29.66
C GLY A 110 4.59 -44.79 29.84
N SER A 111 3.85 -45.10 30.91
CA SER A 111 2.73 -44.35 31.44
C SER A 111 3.06 -42.86 31.64
N GLU A 112 2.14 -41.95 31.33
CA GLU A 112 1.75 -40.85 32.23
C GLU A 112 0.58 -40.00 31.68
N LYS A 113 -0.62 -40.35 32.19
CA LYS A 113 -1.69 -39.49 32.71
C LYS A 113 -1.48 -37.96 32.66
N ALA A 114 -2.30 -37.26 31.88
CA ALA A 114 -2.68 -35.87 32.19
C ALA A 114 -4.10 -35.57 31.66
N LEU A 115 -4.89 -34.99 32.54
CA LEU A 115 -6.34 -34.79 32.46
C LEU A 115 -6.70 -33.62 31.55
N ALA A 116 -7.62 -33.84 30.61
CA ALA A 116 -8.28 -32.78 29.85
C ALA A 116 -9.17 -31.95 30.79
N SER A 117 -8.86 -30.66 30.91
CA SER A 117 -9.69 -29.69 31.62
C SER A 117 -10.62 -29.01 30.61
N THR A 118 -11.87 -29.43 30.62
CA THR A 118 -12.97 -28.80 29.86
C THR A 118 -13.41 -27.53 30.59
N PHE A 119 -13.09 -26.37 30.03
CA PHE A 119 -13.63 -25.09 30.50
C PHE A 119 -15.00 -24.83 29.86
N GLN A 120 -16.05 -24.86 30.67
CA GLN A 120 -17.41 -24.45 30.33
C GLN A 120 -17.56 -22.93 30.48
N ILE A 121 -18.09 -22.28 29.44
CA ILE A 121 -18.46 -20.86 29.41
C ILE A 121 -19.89 -20.73 29.96
N PRO A 122 -20.15 -19.95 31.03
CA PRO A 122 -21.52 -19.65 31.46
C PRO A 122 -22.16 -18.52 30.62
N PRO A 123 -23.47 -18.57 30.36
CA PRO A 123 -24.19 -17.54 29.61
C PRO A 123 -24.41 -16.25 30.44
N PRO A 124 -24.53 -15.07 29.81
CA PRO A 124 -24.76 -13.82 30.52
C PRO A 124 -26.22 -13.69 30.98
N LEU A 125 -26.38 -13.34 32.25
CA LEU A 125 -27.65 -13.01 32.90
C LEU A 125 -28.06 -11.58 32.56
N MET A 126 -29.27 -11.45 31.99
CA MET A 126 -30.10 -10.24 32.05
C MET A 126 -30.29 -9.78 33.49
N ASN A 127 -30.31 -8.47 33.73
CA ASN A 127 -31.13 -7.81 34.75
C ASN A 127 -31.26 -6.30 34.41
N GLU A 128 -32.46 -5.89 34.03
CA GLU A 128 -32.95 -4.50 34.12
C GLU A 128 -33.13 -4.10 35.61
N PRO A 129 -33.21 -2.80 35.89
CA PRO A 129 -34.43 -2.36 36.58
C PRO A 129 -35.03 -1.06 36.04
N THR A 130 -36.35 -1.16 35.84
CA THR A 130 -37.39 -0.12 35.82
C THR A 130 -37.40 0.76 37.07
N ILE A 131 -37.49 2.09 36.92
CA ILE A 131 -38.17 2.98 37.89
C ILE A 131 -39.05 4.00 37.14
N ALA A 132 -40.32 4.00 37.56
CA ALA A 132 -41.47 4.83 37.23
C ALA A 132 -41.28 6.30 37.71
N GLU A 133 -41.68 7.33 36.96
CA GLU A 133 -43.02 7.95 36.88
C GLU A 133 -43.20 9.16 37.83
N SER A 134 -43.88 10.18 37.31
CA SER A 134 -44.73 11.15 38.02
C SER A 134 -44.04 12.37 38.70
N GLN A 135 -44.21 13.60 38.17
CA GLN A 135 -45.38 14.48 38.41
C GLN A 135 -45.21 15.94 37.94
N LEU A 136 -46.29 16.41 37.28
CA LEU A 136 -47.01 17.71 37.37
C LEU A 136 -46.31 19.08 37.17
N ALA A 137 -46.79 19.78 36.14
CA ALA A 137 -46.87 21.25 35.99
C ALA A 137 -47.92 21.88 36.95
N PRO A 138 -48.14 23.22 37.04
CA PRO A 138 -48.73 24.08 35.97
C PRO A 138 -48.32 25.59 36.05
N PRO A 139 -49.08 26.60 35.53
CA PRO A 139 -49.00 27.15 34.16
C PRO A 139 -48.89 28.72 34.13
N ILE A 140 -49.36 29.36 33.03
CA ILE A 140 -49.62 30.83 32.77
C ILE A 140 -48.51 31.48 31.92
N ALA A 141 -48.69 32.17 30.78
CA ALA A 141 -49.78 32.61 29.89
C ALA A 141 -49.12 32.87 28.51
N ALA A 142 -49.64 32.42 27.36
CA ALA A 142 -50.70 32.99 26.52
C ALA A 142 -50.42 34.39 25.89
N SER A 143 -49.85 34.38 24.67
CA SER A 143 -50.25 35.18 23.48
C SER A 143 -49.44 34.64 22.26
N SER A 144 -49.98 33.88 21.29
CA SER A 144 -50.75 34.28 20.06
C SER A 144 -50.06 35.42 19.30
N ASP A 145 -49.65 35.38 18.03
CA ASP A 145 -49.79 34.53 16.82
C ASP A 145 -48.49 34.79 16.00
N ASP A 146 -47.92 34.01 15.08
CA ASP A 146 -48.45 33.23 13.97
C ASP A 146 -47.32 32.29 13.43
N ALA A 147 -47.76 31.12 12.94
CA ALA A 147 -47.26 30.27 11.82
C ALA A 147 -45.79 30.40 11.33
N GLU A 148 -45.03 29.33 11.01
CA GLU A 148 -45.31 27.90 10.87
C GLU A 148 -43.96 27.17 10.72
N ALA A 149 -43.94 25.91 11.16
CA ALA A 149 -42.98 24.85 10.82
C ALA A 149 -41.52 24.94 11.34
N SER A 150 -41.34 24.44 12.58
CA SER A 150 -40.63 23.18 12.88
C SER A 150 -39.46 22.79 11.95
N LYS A 151 -38.26 22.44 12.42
CA LYS A 151 -37.91 21.81 13.70
C LYS A 151 -36.38 21.87 13.82
N ALA A 152 -35.91 22.38 14.96
CA ALA A 152 -34.54 22.24 15.39
C ALA A 152 -34.20 20.76 15.61
N LEU A 153 -32.99 20.37 15.18
CA LEU A 153 -32.09 19.47 15.90
C LEU A 153 -30.78 19.39 15.13
N SER A 154 -29.75 19.98 15.73
CA SER A 154 -28.33 19.64 15.61
C SER A 154 -28.00 18.51 14.62
N VAL A 155 -27.59 18.90 13.41
CA VAL A 155 -26.60 18.15 12.66
C VAL A 155 -25.36 19.02 12.69
N VAL A 156 -24.39 18.61 13.50
CA VAL A 156 -22.99 18.88 13.17
C VAL A 156 -22.82 18.28 11.77
N SER A 157 -22.95 19.12 10.74
CA SER A 157 -22.54 18.76 9.39
C SER A 157 -21.02 18.68 9.44
N GLY A 158 -20.50 17.47 9.71
CA GLY A 158 -19.17 17.13 9.25
C GLY A 158 -19.13 17.38 7.74
N GLU A 159 -18.16 18.16 7.30
CA GLU A 159 -18.03 18.70 5.95
C GLU A 159 -18.14 17.59 4.88
N PRO A 160 -19.15 17.63 3.98
CA PRO A 160 -19.25 16.74 2.82
C PRO A 160 -18.44 17.24 1.60
N THR A 161 -17.64 18.30 1.78
CA THR A 161 -16.87 18.95 0.71
C THR A 161 -15.60 18.15 0.40
N ASP A 162 -14.83 17.79 1.42
CA ASP A 162 -13.50 17.20 1.26
C ASP A 162 -13.53 15.85 0.54
N GLN A 163 -14.46 14.96 0.93
CA GLN A 163 -14.51 13.61 0.37
C GLN A 163 -14.88 13.59 -1.13
N ASN A 164 -15.76 14.50 -1.57
CA ASN A 164 -16.10 14.65 -2.98
C ASN A 164 -14.95 15.24 -3.79
N GLU A 165 -14.15 16.13 -3.19
CA GLU A 165 -12.96 16.70 -3.82
C GLU A 165 -11.87 15.65 -4.02
N VAL A 166 -11.66 14.76 -3.04
CA VAL A 166 -10.70 13.64 -3.14
C VAL A 166 -11.12 12.64 -4.21
N ILE A 167 -12.41 12.32 -4.29
CA ILE A 167 -12.96 11.46 -5.35
C ILE A 167 -12.77 12.11 -6.73
N ALA A 168 -13.03 13.41 -6.85
CA ALA A 168 -12.82 14.13 -8.11
C ALA A 168 -11.33 14.16 -8.49
N MET A 169 -10.45 14.41 -7.53
CA MET A 169 -9.00 14.48 -7.71
C MET A 169 -8.42 13.13 -8.14
N THR A 170 -8.79 12.03 -7.48
CA THR A 170 -8.35 10.67 -7.84
C THR A 170 -8.88 10.23 -9.20
N LYS A 171 -10.13 10.60 -9.54
CA LYS A 171 -10.70 10.35 -10.87
C LYS A 171 -9.93 11.09 -11.97
N VAL A 172 -9.65 12.37 -11.78
CA VAL A 172 -8.84 13.17 -12.73
C VAL A 172 -7.43 12.58 -12.86
N SER A 173 -6.84 12.16 -11.75
CA SER A 173 -5.53 11.52 -11.71
C SER A 173 -5.47 10.25 -12.55
N GLY A 174 -6.48 9.38 -12.44
CA GLY A 174 -6.60 8.18 -13.28
C GLY A 174 -6.68 8.50 -14.78
N GLU A 175 -7.44 9.52 -15.15
CA GLU A 175 -7.54 9.97 -16.55
C GLU A 175 -6.21 10.54 -17.08
N LEU A 176 -5.47 11.28 -16.25
CA LEU A 176 -4.14 11.81 -16.60
C LEU A 176 -3.11 10.71 -16.80
N ILE A 177 -3.05 9.73 -15.88
CA ILE A 177 -2.15 8.58 -16.02
C ILE A 177 -2.53 7.79 -17.28
N GLY A 178 -3.82 7.53 -17.50
CA GLY A 178 -4.31 6.84 -18.68
C GLY A 178 -4.02 7.57 -19.99
N ALA A 179 -4.00 8.91 -19.99
CA ALA A 179 -3.61 9.71 -21.16
C ALA A 179 -2.12 9.53 -21.50
N VAL A 180 -1.24 9.57 -20.50
CA VAL A 180 0.19 9.29 -20.70
C VAL A 180 0.40 7.84 -21.14
N GLU A 181 -0.30 6.89 -20.52
CA GLU A 181 -0.26 5.47 -20.90
C GLU A 181 -0.62 5.25 -22.37
N ARG A 182 -1.73 5.83 -22.86
CA ARG A 182 -2.13 5.74 -24.28
C ARG A 182 -1.10 6.35 -25.23
N ALA A 183 -0.49 7.47 -24.84
CA ALA A 183 0.56 8.11 -25.64
C ALA A 183 1.82 7.22 -25.75
N VAL A 184 2.24 6.63 -24.63
CA VAL A 184 3.42 5.77 -24.53
C VAL A 184 3.19 4.42 -25.22
N TYR A 185 2.01 3.81 -25.04
CA TYR A 185 1.69 2.49 -25.59
C TYR A 185 1.86 2.45 -27.11
N GLY A 186 1.44 3.49 -27.82
CA GLY A 186 1.62 3.54 -29.27
C GLY A 186 3.05 3.84 -29.73
N ALA A 187 4.03 3.93 -28.83
CA ALA A 187 5.46 3.87 -29.15
C ALA A 187 6.09 2.50 -28.82
N GLY A 188 5.30 1.53 -28.37
CA GLY A 188 5.74 0.15 -28.08
C GLY A 188 6.57 0.01 -26.81
N VAL A 189 6.42 0.95 -25.85
CA VAL A 189 7.15 0.90 -24.57
C VAL A 189 6.22 0.38 -23.47
N ASP A 190 6.75 -0.45 -22.58
CA ASP A 190 6.01 -0.95 -21.42
C ASP A 190 5.79 0.16 -20.40
N PHE A 191 4.55 0.63 -20.31
CA PHE A 191 4.16 1.68 -19.37
C PHE A 191 4.21 1.20 -17.91
N ALA A 192 3.89 -0.06 -17.64
CA ALA A 192 3.86 -0.58 -16.28
C ALA A 192 5.27 -0.59 -15.67
N ASP A 193 6.27 -0.96 -16.46
CA ASP A 193 7.68 -0.93 -16.03
C ASP A 193 8.17 0.51 -15.82
N LEU A 194 7.80 1.45 -16.70
CA LEU A 194 8.13 2.87 -16.53
C LEU A 194 7.48 3.46 -15.27
N LEU A 195 6.20 3.17 -15.04
CA LEU A 195 5.45 3.62 -13.88
C LEU A 195 6.07 3.07 -12.59
N ARG A 196 6.37 1.76 -12.54
CA ARG A 196 7.04 1.13 -11.40
C ARG A 196 8.41 1.76 -11.14
N SER A 197 9.23 1.91 -12.18
CA SER A 197 10.55 2.52 -12.07
C SER A 197 10.48 3.96 -11.55
N ALA A 198 9.58 4.79 -12.09
CA ALA A 198 9.44 6.19 -11.68
C ALA A 198 8.85 6.35 -10.27
N ARG A 199 7.92 5.47 -9.86
CA ARG A 199 7.41 5.43 -8.49
C ARG A 199 8.52 5.17 -7.47
N VAL A 200 9.37 4.18 -7.74
CA VAL A 200 10.49 3.86 -6.84
C VAL A 200 11.47 5.03 -6.72
N GLU A 201 11.73 5.77 -7.81
CA GLU A 201 12.63 6.93 -7.79
C GLU A 201 12.09 8.14 -7.03
N LEU A 202 10.78 8.19 -6.78
CA LEU A 202 10.10 9.31 -6.14
C LEU A 202 9.57 8.96 -4.74
N ALA A 203 9.70 7.70 -4.31
CA ALA A 203 9.16 7.22 -3.04
C ALA A 203 9.77 7.94 -1.82
N ASP A 204 11.03 8.38 -1.90
CA ASP A 204 11.68 9.11 -0.81
C ASP A 204 11.09 10.52 -0.62
N ASP A 205 10.73 11.19 -1.71
CA ASP A 205 10.16 12.55 -1.69
C ASP A 205 8.63 12.54 -1.53
N TYR A 206 7.99 11.47 -2.02
CA TYR A 206 6.54 11.28 -2.03
C TYR A 206 6.21 9.86 -1.55
N PRO A 207 6.09 9.64 -0.22
CA PRO A 207 5.90 8.31 0.36
C PRO A 207 4.69 7.55 -0.18
N PHE A 208 3.61 8.25 -0.55
CA PHE A 208 2.42 7.62 -1.13
C PHE A 208 2.69 6.92 -2.48
N LEU A 209 3.77 7.28 -3.17
CA LEU A 209 4.19 6.62 -4.41
C LEU A 209 4.98 5.34 -4.17
N ASP A 210 5.38 5.03 -2.93
CA ASP A 210 6.07 3.79 -2.58
C ASP A 210 5.26 2.58 -3.10
N PRO A 211 5.83 1.74 -3.98
CA PRO A 211 5.16 0.54 -4.45
C PRO A 211 4.84 -0.47 -3.34
N THR A 212 5.52 -0.39 -2.19
CA THR A 212 5.37 -1.35 -1.08
C THR A 212 4.29 -1.00 -0.08
N SER A 213 3.95 0.29 0.06
CA SER A 213 2.93 0.74 1.02
C SER A 213 1.52 0.35 0.61
N ASN A 214 1.31 0.00 -0.67
CA ASN A 214 -0.02 -0.20 -1.28
C ASN A 214 -0.95 1.02 -1.13
N GLU A 215 -0.40 2.20 -0.80
CA GLU A 215 -1.15 3.44 -0.61
C GLU A 215 -1.70 3.97 -1.92
N PHE A 216 -0.88 3.96 -2.98
CA PHE A 216 -1.28 4.34 -4.33
C PHE A 216 -1.36 3.11 -5.24
N GLN A 217 -2.53 2.89 -5.82
CA GLN A 217 -2.77 1.84 -6.81
C GLN A 217 -3.35 2.44 -8.08
N TYR A 218 -2.90 1.91 -9.22
CA TYR A 218 -3.36 2.31 -10.53
C TYR A 218 -3.68 1.05 -11.34
N ALA A 219 -4.90 1.00 -11.89
CA ALA A 219 -5.31 -0.03 -12.83
C ALA A 219 -6.41 0.51 -13.75
N ASN A 220 -6.33 0.25 -15.05
CA ASN A 220 -7.37 0.60 -16.03
C ASN A 220 -7.82 2.07 -15.98
N ALA A 221 -6.87 3.01 -15.92
CA ALA A 221 -7.16 4.45 -15.78
C ALA A 221 -7.90 4.84 -14.48
N VAL A 222 -7.89 3.98 -13.45
CA VAL A 222 -8.46 4.24 -12.13
C VAL A 222 -7.35 4.29 -11.10
N VAL A 223 -7.39 5.32 -10.25
CA VAL A 223 -6.50 5.46 -9.10
C VAL A 223 -7.27 5.17 -7.82
N THR A 224 -6.69 4.36 -6.96
CA THR A 224 -7.16 4.14 -5.59
C THR A 224 -6.09 4.61 -4.63
N LEU A 225 -6.50 5.43 -3.66
CA LEU A 225 -5.68 5.87 -2.53
C LEU A 225 -6.20 5.22 -1.25
N LYS A 226 -5.31 4.62 -0.45
CA LYS A 226 -5.67 4.13 0.89
C LYS A 226 -5.55 5.22 1.94
N ASP A 227 -4.41 5.90 1.95
CA ASP A 227 -4.16 7.06 2.79
C ASP A 227 -4.27 8.33 1.96
N GLU A 228 -4.69 9.40 2.61
CA GLU A 228 -4.94 10.69 1.95
C GLU A 228 -3.74 11.63 2.16
N PRO A 229 -2.77 11.67 1.22
CA PRO A 229 -1.73 12.68 1.27
C PRO A 229 -2.36 14.07 1.12
N SER A 230 -1.68 15.10 1.65
CA SER A 230 -2.14 16.48 1.45
C SER A 230 -2.35 16.76 -0.06
N PRO A 231 -3.45 17.42 -0.47
CA PRO A 231 -3.79 17.60 -1.88
C PRO A 231 -2.65 18.20 -2.71
N SER A 232 -1.92 19.18 -2.16
CA SER A 232 -0.77 19.80 -2.82
C SER A 232 0.40 18.82 -3.02
N ALA A 233 0.72 17.99 -2.03
CA ALA A 233 1.78 16.98 -2.16
C ALA A 233 1.39 15.88 -3.14
N TYR A 234 0.11 15.50 -3.17
CA TYR A 234 -0.43 14.54 -4.12
C TYR A 234 -0.29 15.03 -5.56
N VAL A 235 -0.76 16.25 -5.82
CA VAL A 235 -0.71 16.87 -7.15
C VAL A 235 0.73 17.06 -7.62
N ALA A 236 1.62 17.54 -6.74
CA ALA A 236 3.03 17.69 -7.03
C ALA A 236 3.70 16.33 -7.34
N GLY A 237 3.46 15.33 -6.49
CA GLY A 237 4.04 13.99 -6.64
C GLY A 237 3.56 13.28 -7.91
N LEU A 238 2.26 13.33 -8.20
CA LEU A 238 1.71 12.72 -9.40
C LEU A 238 2.16 13.45 -10.68
N SER A 239 2.17 14.78 -10.66
CA SER A 239 2.66 15.56 -11.81
C SER A 239 4.13 15.30 -12.09
N GLU A 240 4.95 15.17 -11.04
CA GLU A 240 6.36 14.84 -11.17
C GLU A 240 6.58 13.41 -11.65
N LEU A 241 5.78 12.45 -11.17
CA LEU A 241 5.76 11.07 -11.65
C LEU A 241 5.50 10.99 -13.16
N LEU A 242 4.42 11.62 -13.62
CA LEU A 242 4.05 11.63 -15.04
C LEU A 242 5.12 12.32 -15.89
N ARG A 243 5.63 13.47 -15.44
CA ARG A 243 6.73 14.19 -16.11
C ARG A 243 7.96 13.29 -16.27
N ARG A 244 8.32 12.53 -15.24
CA ARG A 244 9.49 11.64 -15.25
C ARG A 244 9.33 10.49 -16.24
N ILE A 245 8.13 9.90 -16.30
CA ILE A 245 7.77 8.88 -17.31
C ILE A 245 7.90 9.46 -18.72
N VAL A 246 7.31 10.63 -18.97
CA VAL A 246 7.36 11.29 -20.29
C VAL A 246 8.82 11.58 -20.68
N ASN A 247 9.65 12.06 -19.76
CA ASN A 247 11.06 12.35 -20.03
C ASN A 247 11.87 11.10 -20.39
N LYS A 248 11.63 9.95 -19.73
CA LYS A 248 12.30 8.67 -20.04
C LYS A 248 11.97 8.16 -21.45
N VAL A 249 10.76 8.44 -21.93
CA VAL A 249 10.34 8.00 -23.28
C VAL A 249 10.74 9.02 -24.35
N ALA A 250 10.70 10.30 -24.00
CA ALA A 250 11.00 11.42 -24.89
C ALA A 250 12.51 11.72 -24.99
N GLU A 251 13.29 10.73 -25.42
CA GLU A 251 14.74 10.83 -25.64
C GLU A 251 15.11 10.82 -27.13
N GLY A 252 16.23 11.46 -27.48
CA GLY A 252 16.78 11.47 -28.84
C GLY A 252 15.83 12.03 -29.91
N ASP A 253 15.88 11.46 -31.11
CA ASP A 253 15.13 11.93 -32.29
C ASP A 253 13.61 11.82 -32.15
N ARG A 254 13.12 10.97 -31.23
CA ARG A 254 11.69 10.78 -30.97
C ARG A 254 11.13 11.69 -29.89
N ALA A 255 11.98 12.46 -29.20
CA ALA A 255 11.59 13.31 -28.07
C ALA A 255 10.42 14.23 -28.40
N ARG A 256 10.55 15.00 -29.49
CA ARG A 256 9.53 15.96 -29.93
C ARG A 256 8.19 15.28 -30.22
N ARG A 257 8.19 14.21 -31.02
CA ARG A 257 6.96 13.50 -31.40
C ARG A 257 6.26 12.89 -30.20
N MET A 258 7.04 12.37 -29.24
CA MET A 258 6.50 11.82 -27.99
C MET A 258 5.83 12.91 -27.15
N ARG A 259 6.49 14.05 -26.95
CA ARG A 259 5.91 15.20 -26.20
C ARG A 259 4.65 15.75 -26.86
N GLU A 260 4.65 15.90 -28.18
CA GLU A 260 3.47 16.33 -28.95
C GLU A 260 2.31 15.33 -28.78
N ARG A 261 2.57 14.02 -28.82
CA ARG A 261 1.56 13.00 -28.61
C ARG A 261 0.98 13.04 -27.19
N VAL A 262 1.84 13.15 -26.18
CA VAL A 262 1.41 13.31 -24.78
C VAL A 262 0.57 14.57 -24.62
N ALA A 263 0.98 15.69 -25.21
CA ALA A 263 0.22 16.94 -25.15
C ALA A 263 -1.18 16.80 -25.76
N VAL A 264 -1.32 16.10 -26.89
CA VAL A 264 -2.63 15.84 -27.50
C VAL A 264 -3.54 15.03 -26.58
N GLU A 265 -3.03 13.94 -25.98
CA GLU A 265 -3.82 13.12 -25.05
C GLU A 265 -4.22 13.91 -23.79
N LEU A 266 -3.30 14.71 -23.24
CA LEU A 266 -3.60 15.58 -22.09
C LEU A 266 -4.61 16.67 -22.43
N ALA A 267 -4.57 17.24 -23.64
CA ALA A 267 -5.54 18.24 -24.09
C ALA A 267 -6.97 17.63 -24.20
N ILE A 268 -7.08 16.35 -24.55
CA ILE A 268 -8.38 15.64 -24.54
C ILE A 268 -8.92 15.55 -23.11
N VAL A 269 -8.07 15.18 -22.14
CA VAL A 269 -8.46 15.16 -20.71
C VAL A 269 -8.85 16.56 -20.23
N ALA A 270 -8.07 17.58 -20.59
CA ALA A 270 -8.33 18.97 -20.25
C ALA A 270 -9.70 19.46 -20.71
N ARG A 271 -10.09 19.12 -21.95
CA ARG A 271 -11.42 19.48 -22.48
C ARG A 271 -12.56 18.73 -21.79
N LYS A 272 -12.33 17.47 -21.41
CA LYS A 272 -13.34 16.61 -20.77
C LYS A 272 -13.54 16.94 -19.28
N GLN A 273 -12.47 17.34 -18.59
CA GLN A 273 -12.41 17.48 -17.13
C GLN A 273 -11.93 18.87 -16.67
N GLY A 274 -12.14 19.92 -17.47
CA GLY A 274 -11.60 21.27 -17.24
C GLY A 274 -11.79 21.77 -15.81
N ASP A 275 -13.04 21.85 -15.36
CA ASP A 275 -13.35 22.34 -14.00
C ASP A 275 -12.70 21.48 -12.89
N ALA A 276 -12.61 20.17 -13.10
CA ALA A 276 -12.02 19.27 -12.11
C ALA A 276 -10.49 19.39 -12.05
N LEU A 277 -9.83 19.66 -13.19
CA LEU A 277 -8.40 19.95 -13.27
C LEU A 277 -8.04 21.29 -12.65
N GLU A 278 -8.89 22.31 -12.80
CA GLU A 278 -8.70 23.60 -12.16
C GLU A 278 -8.82 23.49 -10.63
N ARG A 279 -9.88 22.84 -10.14
CA ARG A 279 -10.10 22.66 -8.69
C ARG A 279 -9.01 21.81 -8.02
N SER A 280 -8.49 20.80 -8.73
CA SER A 280 -7.42 19.95 -8.22
C SER A 280 -6.02 20.54 -8.40
N GLY A 281 -5.85 21.65 -9.12
CA GLY A 281 -4.53 22.25 -9.37
C GLY A 281 -3.68 21.53 -10.44
N PHE A 282 -4.16 20.43 -11.03
CA PHE A 282 -3.45 19.75 -12.12
C PHE A 282 -3.35 20.57 -13.40
N HIS A 283 -4.26 21.53 -13.61
CA HIS A 283 -4.27 22.37 -14.82
C HIS A 283 -2.93 23.08 -15.06
N GLU A 284 -2.31 23.61 -14.01
CA GLU A 284 -1.03 24.34 -14.09
C GLU A 284 0.16 23.43 -14.41
N HIS A 285 -0.01 22.11 -14.25
CA HIS A 285 1.06 21.14 -14.44
C HIS A 285 1.05 20.46 -15.82
N LEU A 286 0.01 20.64 -16.63
CA LEU A 286 -0.13 19.94 -17.92
C LEU A 286 1.05 20.20 -18.87
N ASP A 287 1.43 21.46 -19.05
CA ASP A 287 2.57 21.85 -19.89
C ASP A 287 3.89 21.29 -19.35
N ARG A 288 4.04 21.27 -18.03
CA ARG A 288 5.22 20.71 -17.36
C ARG A 288 5.30 19.19 -17.53
N ILE A 289 4.17 18.48 -17.48
CA ILE A 289 4.10 17.02 -17.69
C ILE A 289 4.47 16.69 -19.13
N ALA A 290 3.86 17.36 -20.11
CA ALA A 290 4.16 17.13 -21.52
C ALA A 290 5.57 17.59 -21.91
N GLY A 291 6.10 18.62 -21.23
CA GLY A 291 7.31 19.33 -21.64
C GLY A 291 7.14 20.12 -22.95
N THR A 292 5.90 20.44 -23.30
CA THR A 292 5.48 21.29 -24.40
C THR A 292 4.09 21.85 -24.08
N LYS A 293 3.64 22.86 -24.81
CA LYS A 293 2.33 23.49 -24.61
C LYS A 293 1.19 22.50 -24.90
N VAL A 294 0.26 22.36 -23.96
CA VAL A 294 -0.95 21.52 -24.04
C VAL A 294 -2.19 22.35 -24.38
N ILE A 295 -2.33 23.55 -23.78
CA ILE A 295 -3.47 24.47 -23.91
C ILE A 295 -2.99 25.85 -24.34
#